data_AF-A0A2T2VLC4-F1
#
_entry.id   AF-A0A2T2VLC4-F1
#
_cell.length_a   1.000
_cell.length_b   1.000
_cell.length_c   1.000
_cell.angle_alpha   90.00
_cell.angle_beta   90.00
_cell.angle_gamma   90.00
#
_symmetry.space_group_name_H-M   'P 1'
#
loop_
_entity.id
_entity.type
_entity.pdbx_description
1 polymer ?
#
loop_
_entity_poly.entity_id
_entity_poly.type
_entity_poly.pdbx_seq_one_letter_code
_entity_poly.pdbx_strand_id
1 'polypeptide(L)'
;MLAEWSPKLAKNLLVSFAISTSVYVITYILTYTIAYLPIPIFANFNEITSQFSLQGVNWTGGHSNWNLGNVFLSYGIGPTINLVIAGVSLIIFNVYRKQKGLPKWFLLWLGIHGINRFFGGLGLGSLMEHGFYYFISWLMMPSFITYLIIGISMVAMFAISLLLTLPMLRTSFSNTLTKPKHRIKYLVSAYLLPWLFGFIITNIMFSNCEVGFECYALHETLIQLFILILIVPSLFSQSIVRYTIKLPRDDSVIRWMVFGVGLMILFIILFSLGLHNTFTLN
;
A
#
# COMPACT_ATOMS: atom_id res chain seq x y z
N MET A 1 16.71 -19.86 -26.11
CA MET A 1 17.77 -19.65 -25.09
C MET A 1 17.18 -19.87 -23.69
N LEU A 2 17.06 -21.12 -23.26
CA LEU A 2 16.65 -21.44 -21.89
C LEU A 2 17.90 -21.31 -21.01
N ALA A 3 18.11 -20.13 -20.42
CA ALA A 3 19.21 -19.92 -19.49
C ALA A 3 19.05 -20.87 -18.30
N GLU A 4 19.99 -21.79 -18.11
CA GLU A 4 20.04 -22.70 -16.97
C GLU A 4 19.86 -21.91 -15.66
N TRP A 5 18.79 -22.26 -14.94
CA TRP A 5 18.54 -21.71 -13.62
C TRP A 5 19.53 -22.34 -12.66
N SER A 6 20.53 -21.58 -12.22
CA SER A 6 21.36 -22.06 -11.13
C SER A 6 20.46 -22.22 -9.89
N PRO A 7 20.57 -23.33 -9.13
CA PRO A 7 19.74 -23.57 -7.94
C PRO A 7 19.80 -22.40 -6.94
N LYS A 8 20.95 -21.72 -6.87
CA LYS A 8 21.16 -20.52 -6.06
C LYS A 8 20.32 -19.33 -6.50
N LEU A 9 20.14 -19.11 -7.80
CA LEU A 9 19.30 -18.03 -8.33
C LEU A 9 17.83 -18.29 -8.00
N ALA A 10 17.35 -19.51 -8.26
CA ALA A 10 15.97 -19.92 -7.96
C ALA A 10 15.64 -19.73 -6.47
N LYS A 11 16.53 -20.20 -5.59
CA LYS A 11 16.40 -20.01 -4.13
C LYS A 11 16.27 -18.54 -3.74
N ASN A 12 17.14 -17.66 -4.27
CA ASN A 12 17.12 -16.24 -3.91
C ASN A 12 15.86 -15.51 -4.41
N LEU A 13 15.34 -15.89 -5.58
CA LEU A 13 14.08 -15.37 -6.10
C LEU A 13 12.91 -15.80 -5.21
N LEU A 14 12.81 -17.09 -4.89
CA LEU A 14 11.76 -17.63 -4.00
C LEU A 14 11.76 -16.97 -2.62
N VAL A 15 12.94 -16.77 -2.03
CA VAL A 15 13.07 -16.07 -0.74
C VAL A 15 12.63 -14.61 -0.85
N SER A 16 12.99 -13.92 -1.93
CA SER A 16 12.55 -12.53 -2.17
C SER A 16 11.04 -12.45 -2.33
N PHE A 17 10.45 -13.40 -3.04
CA PHE A 17 8.99 -13.53 -3.17
C PHE A 17 8.33 -13.71 -1.82
N ALA A 18 8.72 -14.72 -1.04
CA ALA A 18 8.07 -15.02 0.24
C ALA A 18 8.13 -13.85 1.23
N ILE A 19 9.33 -13.27 1.42
CA ILE A 19 9.50 -12.12 2.32
C ILE A 19 8.68 -10.93 1.84
N SER A 20 8.73 -10.63 0.55
CA SER A 20 8.04 -9.48 -0.01
C SER A 20 6.52 -9.62 0.09
N THR A 21 5.96 -10.81 -0.15
CA THR A 21 4.52 -11.06 -0.01
C THR A 21 4.06 -10.87 1.42
N SER A 22 4.81 -11.40 2.41
CA SER A 22 4.47 -11.19 3.83
C SER A 22 4.51 -9.72 4.21
N VAL A 23 5.55 -9.01 3.78
CA VAL A 23 5.69 -7.58 4.05
C VAL A 23 4.60 -6.77 3.36
N TYR A 24 4.27 -7.09 2.11
CA TYR A 24 3.15 -6.48 1.38
C TYR A 24 1.88 -6.54 2.22
N VAL A 25 1.48 -7.74 2.64
CA VAL A 25 0.23 -7.95 3.41
C VAL A 25 0.26 -7.15 4.71
N ILE A 26 1.37 -7.21 5.47
CA ILE A 26 1.50 -6.46 6.74
C ILE A 26 1.38 -4.95 6.49
N THR A 27 2.08 -4.41 5.50
CA THR A 27 2.05 -2.97 5.20
C THR A 27 0.72 -2.52 4.61
N TYR A 28 0.05 -3.37 3.82
CA TYR A 28 -1.30 -3.13 3.34
C TYR A 28 -2.27 -2.95 4.52
N ILE A 29 -2.28 -3.92 5.45
CA ILE A 29 -3.20 -3.85 6.59
C ILE A 29 -2.86 -2.65 7.47
N LEU A 30 -1.57 -2.37 7.71
CA LEU A 30 -1.16 -1.20 8.47
C LEU A 30 -1.66 0.11 7.84
N THR A 31 -1.46 0.30 6.53
CA THR A 31 -1.93 1.51 5.83
C THR A 31 -3.46 1.58 5.72
N TYR A 32 -4.14 0.44 5.63
CA TYR A 32 -5.60 0.35 5.71
C TYR A 32 -6.09 0.83 7.08
N THR A 33 -5.56 0.26 8.18
CA THR A 33 -5.92 0.68 9.54
C THR A 33 -5.67 2.16 9.75
N ILE A 34 -4.53 2.69 9.28
CA ILE A 34 -4.22 4.12 9.39
C ILE A 34 -5.16 4.99 8.55
N ALA A 35 -5.66 4.49 7.41
CA ALA A 35 -6.63 5.23 6.60
C ALA A 35 -7.97 5.37 7.31
N TYR A 36 -8.44 4.32 7.98
CA TYR A 36 -9.81 4.24 8.49
C TYR A 36 -9.93 4.53 9.99
N LEU A 37 -8.93 4.24 10.82
CA LEU A 37 -8.97 4.44 12.27
C LEU A 37 -9.14 5.90 12.71
N PRO A 38 -8.56 6.91 12.04
CA PRO A 38 -8.77 8.31 12.44
C PRO A 38 -10.20 8.80 12.25
N ILE A 39 -10.92 8.24 11.27
CA ILE A 39 -12.27 8.68 10.88
C ILE A 39 -13.26 8.66 12.05
N PRO A 40 -13.50 7.53 12.74
CA PRO A 40 -14.44 7.47 13.86
C PRO A 40 -14.02 8.37 15.04
N ILE A 41 -12.71 8.54 15.26
CA ILE A 41 -12.19 9.43 16.29
C ILE A 41 -12.59 10.87 16.00
N PHE A 42 -12.36 11.34 14.77
CA PHE A 42 -12.73 12.70 14.38
C PHE A 42 -14.25 12.89 14.27
N ALA A 43 -14.98 11.87 13.83
CA ALA A 43 -16.43 11.90 13.81
C ALA A 43 -17.01 12.16 15.22
N ASN A 44 -16.52 11.43 16.22
CA ASN A 44 -16.91 11.60 17.62
C ASN A 44 -16.56 13.01 18.15
N PHE A 45 -15.39 13.55 17.81
CA PHE A 45 -15.02 14.92 18.22
C PHE A 45 -15.90 16.01 17.60
N ASN A 46 -16.59 15.71 16.50
CA ASN A 46 -17.44 16.64 15.77
C ASN A 46 -18.94 16.32 15.89
N GLU A 47 -19.31 15.47 16.85
CA GLU A 47 -20.70 15.07 17.09
C GLU A 47 -21.37 14.50 15.82
N ILE A 48 -20.62 13.72 15.04
CA ILE A 48 -21.12 12.98 13.88
C ILE A 48 -21.26 11.52 14.29
N THR A 49 -22.51 11.09 14.50
CA THR A 49 -22.81 9.71 14.88
C THR A 49 -22.37 8.77 13.76
N SER A 50 -21.49 7.83 14.11
CA SER A 50 -20.93 6.86 13.18
C SER A 50 -20.82 5.49 13.83
N GLN A 51 -21.03 4.46 13.01
CA GLN A 51 -20.72 3.09 13.35
C GLN A 51 -19.47 2.68 12.59
N PHE A 52 -18.48 2.19 13.32
CA PHE A 52 -17.22 1.73 12.76
C PHE A 52 -17.17 0.21 12.75
N SER A 53 -16.84 -0.34 11.59
CA SER A 53 -16.37 -1.72 11.44
C SER A 53 -15.06 -1.72 10.67
N LEU A 54 -14.34 -2.83 10.72
CA LEU A 54 -13.13 -3.02 9.89
C LEU A 54 -13.43 -3.10 8.38
N GLN A 55 -14.69 -2.97 7.98
CA GLN A 55 -15.11 -2.99 6.58
C GLN A 55 -15.51 -1.59 6.08
N GLY A 56 -15.76 -0.66 7.00
CA GLY A 56 -16.14 0.70 6.65
C GLY A 56 -16.69 1.51 7.81
N VAL A 57 -17.11 2.72 7.46
CA VAL A 57 -17.81 3.62 8.37
C VAL A 57 -19.23 3.79 7.85
N ASN A 58 -20.21 3.57 8.73
CA ASN A 58 -21.61 3.87 8.44
C ASN A 58 -22.00 5.15 9.20
N TRP A 59 -22.56 6.12 8.50
CA TRP A 59 -22.96 7.41 9.06
C TRP A 59 -24.45 7.37 9.41
N THR A 60 -24.77 7.40 10.70
CA THR A 60 -26.15 7.22 11.19
C THR A 60 -26.78 8.51 11.74
N GLY A 61 -26.01 9.59 11.85
CA GLY A 61 -26.45 10.89 12.38
C GLY A 61 -26.98 11.86 11.32
N GLY A 62 -27.62 12.95 11.78
CA GLY A 62 -28.13 14.02 10.92
C GLY A 62 -27.04 14.85 10.24
N HIS A 63 -27.39 15.53 9.14
CA HIS A 63 -26.43 16.27 8.32
C HIS A 63 -26.02 17.66 8.88
N SER A 64 -26.51 18.07 10.05
CA SER A 64 -26.32 19.43 10.59
C SER A 64 -24.86 19.79 10.88
N ASN A 65 -24.04 18.79 11.24
CA ASN A 65 -22.65 19.00 11.63
C ASN A 65 -21.67 18.83 10.46
N TRP A 66 -22.16 18.64 9.23
CA TRP A 66 -21.30 18.51 8.06
C TRP A 66 -20.88 19.89 7.56
N ASN A 67 -19.59 20.18 7.68
CA ASN A 67 -18.92 21.32 7.07
C ASN A 67 -17.66 20.82 6.36
N LEU A 68 -17.02 21.69 5.57
CA LEU A 68 -15.83 21.32 4.79
C LEU A 68 -14.71 20.71 5.65
N GLY A 69 -14.48 21.24 6.86
CA GLY A 69 -13.48 20.72 7.80
C GLY A 69 -13.81 19.30 8.25
N ASN A 70 -15.07 19.06 8.61
CA ASN A 70 -15.52 17.74 9.06
C ASN A 70 -15.51 16.72 7.91
N VAL A 71 -15.81 17.14 6.68
CA VAL A 71 -15.70 16.29 5.49
C VAL A 71 -14.24 15.93 5.23
N PHE A 72 -13.32 16.89 5.36
CA PHE A 72 -11.89 16.60 5.26
C PHE A 72 -11.43 15.60 6.34
N LEU A 73 -11.86 15.81 7.59
CA LEU A 73 -11.54 14.91 8.69
C LEU A 73 -12.16 13.51 8.55
N SER A 74 -13.31 13.40 7.88
CA SER A 74 -13.97 12.11 7.64
C SER A 74 -13.41 11.36 6.42
N TYR A 75 -13.05 12.05 5.34
CA TYR A 75 -12.70 11.40 4.06
C TYR A 75 -11.28 11.69 3.56
N GLY A 76 -10.68 12.81 3.96
CA GLY A 76 -9.36 13.26 3.48
C GLY A 76 -8.20 12.97 4.43
N ILE A 77 -8.45 12.88 5.75
CA ILE A 77 -7.38 12.77 6.75
C ILE A 77 -6.60 11.45 6.63
N GLY A 78 -7.30 10.33 6.41
CA GLY A 78 -6.71 8.99 6.31
C GLY A 78 -5.72 8.87 5.13
N PRO A 79 -6.14 9.21 3.90
CA PRO A 79 -5.23 9.31 2.77
C PRO A 79 -4.04 10.26 3.03
N THR A 80 -4.30 11.41 3.65
CA THR A 80 -3.26 12.43 3.92
C THR A 80 -2.20 11.91 4.91
N ILE A 81 -2.61 11.25 6.00
CA ILE A 81 -1.68 10.62 6.95
C ILE A 81 -0.84 9.54 6.24
N ASN A 82 -1.46 8.73 5.37
CA ASN A 82 -0.75 7.72 4.59
C ASN A 82 0.31 8.33 3.66
N LEU A 83 0.05 9.50 3.07
CA LEU A 83 1.07 10.21 2.27
C LEU A 83 2.25 10.66 3.14
N VAL A 84 1.99 11.21 4.33
CA VAL A 84 3.05 11.61 5.27
C VAL A 84 3.90 10.41 5.67
N ILE A 85 3.26 9.29 6.03
CA ILE A 85 3.93 8.04 6.38
C ILE A 85 4.76 7.52 5.21
N ALA A 86 4.26 7.64 3.98
CA ALA A 86 5.02 7.23 2.81
C ALA A 86 6.26 8.10 2.58
N GLY A 87 6.15 9.42 2.76
CA GLY A 87 7.28 10.33 2.69
C GLY A 87 8.34 9.97 3.74
N VAL A 88 7.93 9.82 5.00
CA VAL A 88 8.81 9.47 6.11
C VAL A 88 9.47 8.10 5.89
N SER A 89 8.71 7.08 5.46
CA SER A 89 9.24 5.73 5.24
C SER A 89 10.28 5.70 4.11
N LEU A 90 10.08 6.47 3.02
CA LEU A 90 11.04 6.58 1.93
C LEU A 90 12.29 7.39 2.32
N ILE A 91 12.15 8.42 3.15
CA ILE A 91 13.29 9.15 3.73
C ILE A 91 14.13 8.21 4.60
N ILE A 92 13.50 7.48 5.52
CA ILE A 92 14.18 6.50 6.38
C ILE A 92 14.79 5.40 5.52
N PHE A 93 14.10 4.90 4.49
CA PHE A 93 14.65 3.92 3.56
C PHE A 93 15.97 4.38 2.95
N ASN A 94 16.09 5.66 2.58
CA ASN A 94 17.32 6.20 2.01
C ASN A 94 18.48 6.23 3.02
N VAL A 95 18.20 6.40 4.31
CA VAL A 95 19.20 6.26 5.40
C VAL A 95 19.61 4.78 5.55
N TYR A 96 18.63 3.87 5.55
CA TYR A 96 18.83 2.44 5.74
C TYR A 96 19.25 1.69 4.47
N ARG A 97 19.40 2.37 3.33
CA ARG A 97 19.68 1.74 2.02
C ARG A 97 20.92 0.85 1.98
N LYS A 98 21.91 1.12 2.85
CA LYS A 98 23.14 0.34 2.98
C LYS A 98 23.01 -0.81 3.97
N GLN A 99 22.01 -0.78 4.86
CA GLN A 99 21.77 -1.85 5.82
C GLN A 99 21.13 -3.05 5.11
N LYS A 100 21.07 -4.21 5.78
CA LYS A 100 20.49 -5.44 5.24
C LYS A 100 19.19 -5.76 5.98
N GLY A 101 18.43 -6.70 5.43
CA GLY A 101 17.31 -7.31 6.14
C GLY A 101 15.93 -6.73 5.83
N LEU A 102 14.97 -7.17 6.63
CA LEU A 102 13.54 -6.89 6.54
C LEU A 102 13.16 -5.40 6.56
N PRO A 103 13.82 -4.50 7.33
CA PRO A 103 13.40 -3.11 7.42
C PRO A 103 13.34 -2.39 6.08
N LYS A 104 14.24 -2.69 5.14
CA LYS A 104 14.23 -2.09 3.80
C LYS A 104 12.99 -2.49 2.99
N TRP A 105 12.58 -3.75 3.09
CA TRP A 105 11.36 -4.23 2.44
C TRP A 105 10.15 -3.58 3.05
N PHE A 106 10.09 -3.55 4.38
CA PHE A 106 8.99 -2.95 5.13
C PHE A 106 8.82 -1.47 4.80
N LEU A 107 9.88 -0.67 4.91
CA LEU A 107 9.84 0.76 4.62
C LEU A 107 9.44 1.05 3.17
N LEU A 108 9.95 0.26 2.21
CA LEU A 108 9.62 0.49 0.80
C LEU A 108 8.17 0.13 0.49
N TRP A 109 7.67 -1.02 0.95
CA TRP A 109 6.26 -1.38 0.76
C TRP A 109 5.31 -0.45 1.50
N LEU A 110 5.67 -0.02 2.71
CA LEU A 110 4.93 1.00 3.46
C LEU A 110 4.83 2.31 2.66
N GLY A 111 5.94 2.72 2.03
CA GLY A 111 5.96 3.87 1.11
C GLY A 111 5.05 3.68 -0.10
N ILE A 112 5.14 2.53 -0.77
CA ILE A 112 4.31 2.21 -1.94
C ILE A 112 2.83 2.20 -1.58
N HIS A 113 2.44 1.53 -0.50
CA HIS A 113 1.05 1.49 -0.05
C HIS A 113 0.53 2.86 0.36
N GLY A 114 1.32 3.65 1.10
CA GLY A 114 0.89 5.00 1.50
C GLY A 114 0.71 5.96 0.32
N ILE A 115 1.62 5.92 -0.66
CA ILE A 115 1.48 6.66 -1.94
C ILE A 115 0.22 6.22 -2.68
N ASN A 116 -0.01 4.91 -2.76
CA ASN A 116 -1.19 4.37 -3.42
C ASN A 116 -2.50 4.72 -2.71
N ARG A 117 -2.52 4.72 -1.37
CA ARG A 117 -3.69 5.15 -0.59
C ARG A 117 -4.03 6.60 -0.85
N PHE A 118 -3.03 7.48 -0.94
CA PHE A 118 -3.24 8.88 -1.25
C PHE A 118 -3.64 9.11 -2.71
N PHE A 119 -2.76 8.78 -3.68
CA PHE A 119 -3.02 9.09 -5.10
C PHE A 119 -4.04 8.15 -5.74
N GLY A 120 -4.12 6.89 -5.31
CA GLY A 120 -5.18 5.98 -5.71
C GLY A 120 -6.53 6.40 -5.13
N GLY A 121 -6.58 6.78 -3.85
CA GLY A 121 -7.80 7.36 -3.26
C GLY A 121 -8.21 8.67 -3.95
N LEU A 122 -7.24 9.54 -4.25
CA LEU A 122 -7.49 10.83 -4.89
C LEU A 122 -7.95 10.65 -6.35
N GLY A 123 -7.27 9.82 -7.14
CA GLY A 123 -7.60 9.61 -8.56
C GLY A 123 -8.78 8.66 -8.75
N LEU A 124 -8.67 7.44 -8.24
CA LEU A 124 -9.68 6.40 -8.45
C LEU A 124 -10.91 6.61 -7.57
N GLY A 125 -10.73 7.10 -6.34
CA GLY A 125 -11.86 7.49 -5.49
C GLY A 125 -12.67 8.61 -6.14
N SER A 126 -12.01 9.65 -6.69
CA SER A 126 -12.70 10.70 -7.47
C SER A 126 -13.41 10.18 -8.72
N LEU A 127 -12.83 9.18 -9.40
CA LEU A 127 -13.46 8.57 -10.58
C LEU A 127 -14.71 7.74 -10.21
N MET A 128 -14.67 7.06 -9.06
CA MET A 128 -15.75 6.21 -8.56
C MET A 128 -16.78 6.97 -7.73
N GLU A 129 -16.57 8.27 -7.51
CA GLU A 129 -17.38 9.10 -6.61
C GLU A 129 -17.43 8.57 -5.16
N HIS A 130 -16.33 8.00 -4.67
CA HIS A 130 -16.23 7.39 -3.33
C HIS A 130 -15.02 7.89 -2.54
N GLY A 131 -15.11 7.76 -1.21
CA GLY A 131 -14.01 8.05 -0.29
C GLY A 131 -13.50 9.49 -0.41
N PHE A 132 -12.25 9.66 -0.86
CA PHE A 132 -11.62 10.98 -0.98
C PHE A 132 -12.37 11.92 -1.94
N TYR A 133 -13.18 11.37 -2.87
CA TYR A 133 -14.08 12.17 -3.71
C TYR A 133 -14.95 13.13 -2.92
N TYR A 134 -15.51 12.70 -1.79
CA TYR A 134 -16.42 13.52 -1.00
C TYR A 134 -15.76 14.81 -0.51
N PHE A 135 -14.47 14.77 -0.18
CA PHE A 135 -13.75 16.00 0.13
C PHE A 135 -13.61 16.91 -1.09
N ILE A 136 -13.30 16.36 -2.26
CA ILE A 136 -13.17 17.13 -3.50
C ILE A 136 -14.51 17.75 -3.93
N SER A 137 -15.61 17.00 -3.83
CA SER A 137 -16.93 17.50 -4.19
C SER A 137 -17.40 18.62 -3.27
N TRP A 138 -17.07 18.57 -1.98
CA TRP A 138 -17.36 19.63 -1.01
C TRP A 138 -16.55 20.92 -1.22
N LEU A 139 -15.45 20.87 -1.97
CA LEU A 139 -14.76 22.09 -2.42
C LEU A 139 -15.54 22.82 -3.54
N MET A 140 -16.69 22.28 -3.96
CA MET A 140 -17.56 22.81 -5.02
C MET A 140 -16.78 23.11 -6.31
N MET A 141 -15.79 22.28 -6.60
CA MET A 141 -14.95 22.45 -7.78
C MET A 141 -15.72 22.05 -9.04
N PRO A 142 -15.55 22.79 -10.16
CA PRO A 142 -16.06 22.36 -11.45
C PRO A 142 -15.54 20.97 -11.85
N SER A 143 -16.35 20.18 -12.56
CA SER A 143 -16.00 18.79 -12.94
C SER A 143 -14.68 18.67 -13.71
N PHE A 144 -14.30 19.70 -14.49
CA PHE A 144 -13.01 19.70 -15.20
C PHE A 144 -11.82 19.68 -14.24
N ILE A 145 -11.93 20.30 -13.05
CA ILE A 145 -10.87 20.28 -12.03
C ILE A 145 -10.76 18.87 -11.45
N THR A 146 -11.88 18.19 -11.20
CA THR A 146 -11.88 16.79 -10.74
C THR A 146 -11.15 15.89 -11.74
N TYR A 147 -11.45 16.01 -13.04
CA TYR A 147 -10.72 15.25 -14.08
C TYR A 147 -9.24 15.59 -14.14
N LEU A 148 -8.87 16.87 -13.95
CA LEU A 148 -7.47 17.29 -13.86
C LEU A 148 -6.77 16.65 -12.65
N ILE A 149 -7.41 16.60 -11.48
CA ILE A 149 -6.89 15.93 -10.27
C ILE A 149 -6.64 14.44 -10.52
N ILE A 150 -7.57 13.76 -11.21
CA ILE A 150 -7.42 12.35 -11.58
C ILE A 150 -6.19 12.17 -12.48
N GLY A 151 -6.09 12.99 -13.53
CA GLY A 151 -4.95 12.96 -14.45
C GLY A 151 -3.61 13.21 -13.75
N ILE A 152 -3.53 14.24 -12.90
CA ILE A 152 -2.34 14.56 -12.11
C ILE A 152 -1.96 13.39 -11.19
N SER A 153 -2.94 12.76 -10.54
CA SER A 153 -2.69 11.62 -9.65
C SER A 153 -2.06 10.44 -10.39
N MET A 154 -2.58 10.12 -11.59
CA MET A 154 -2.02 9.06 -12.44
C MET A 154 -0.61 9.39 -12.92
N VAL A 155 -0.38 10.64 -13.38
CA VAL A 155 0.94 11.10 -13.83
C VAL A 155 1.94 11.09 -12.67
N ALA A 156 1.53 11.53 -11.48
CA ALA A 156 2.37 11.52 -10.29
C ALA A 156 2.76 10.09 -9.91
N MET A 157 1.81 9.14 -9.88
CA MET A 157 2.12 7.74 -9.60
C MET A 157 3.05 7.13 -10.65
N PHE A 158 2.82 7.41 -11.93
CA PHE A 158 3.71 6.95 -13.00
C PHE A 158 5.13 7.51 -12.84
N ALA A 159 5.27 8.82 -12.58
CA ALA A 159 6.57 9.45 -12.35
C ALA A 159 7.29 8.87 -11.11
N ILE A 160 6.56 8.67 -10.01
CA ILE A 160 7.07 8.03 -8.79
C ILE A 160 7.54 6.60 -9.10
N SER A 161 6.80 5.82 -9.90
CA SER A 161 7.19 4.46 -10.30
C SER A 161 8.59 4.43 -10.92
N LEU A 162 8.88 5.38 -11.81
CA LEU A 162 10.20 5.47 -12.45
C LEU A 162 11.30 5.72 -11.40
N LEU A 163 11.04 6.56 -10.39
CA LEU A 163 11.96 6.85 -9.30
C LEU A 163 12.15 5.67 -8.33
N LEU A 164 11.12 4.83 -8.15
CA LEU A 164 11.13 3.68 -7.25
C LEU A 164 12.01 2.52 -7.75
N THR A 165 12.33 2.47 -9.03
CA THR A 165 13.16 1.42 -9.66
C THR A 165 14.46 1.14 -8.88
N LEU A 166 15.21 2.19 -8.54
CA LEU A 166 16.49 2.04 -7.85
C LEU A 166 16.31 1.59 -6.38
N PRO A 167 15.42 2.21 -5.58
CA PRO A 167 14.99 1.66 -4.29
C PRO A 167 14.59 0.19 -4.35
N MET A 168 13.78 -0.21 -5.34
CA MET A 168 13.32 -1.58 -5.52
C MET A 168 14.47 -2.55 -5.78
N LEU A 169 15.49 -2.16 -6.57
CA LEU A 169 16.67 -2.99 -6.77
C LEU A 169 17.57 -3.10 -5.51
N ARG A 170 17.51 -2.13 -4.58
CA ARG A 170 18.34 -2.07 -3.36
C ARG A 170 17.82 -2.91 -2.20
N THR A 171 16.59 -3.39 -2.26
CA THR A 171 16.03 -4.33 -1.28
C THR A 171 16.57 -5.76 -1.47
N SER A 172 17.17 -6.05 -2.64
CA SER A 172 17.74 -7.35 -2.94
C SER A 172 18.74 -7.82 -1.87
N PHE A 173 18.71 -9.12 -1.58
CA PHE A 173 19.65 -9.79 -0.68
C PHE A 173 20.90 -10.32 -1.40
N SER A 174 20.95 -10.21 -2.73
CA SER A 174 22.02 -10.83 -3.52
C SER A 174 22.51 -9.92 -4.64
N ASN A 175 23.84 -9.77 -4.71
CA ASN A 175 24.52 -9.12 -5.85
C ASN A 175 24.23 -9.81 -7.18
N THR A 176 23.87 -11.10 -7.18
CA THR A 176 23.51 -11.80 -8.40
C THR A 176 22.19 -11.28 -8.99
N LEU A 177 21.22 -10.96 -8.13
CA LEU A 177 19.89 -10.46 -8.53
C LEU A 177 19.94 -9.02 -9.07
N THR A 178 20.94 -8.23 -8.65
CA THR A 178 21.12 -6.84 -9.10
C THR A 178 21.85 -6.73 -10.45
N LYS A 179 22.36 -7.84 -11.00
CA LYS A 179 23.00 -7.88 -12.32
C LYS A 179 21.96 -7.62 -13.42
N PRO A 180 22.26 -6.83 -14.46
CA PRO A 180 21.31 -6.46 -15.53
C PRO A 180 20.49 -7.63 -16.08
N LYS A 181 21.14 -8.78 -16.35
CA LYS A 181 20.48 -9.99 -16.88
C LYS A 181 19.38 -10.59 -16.00
N HIS A 182 19.37 -10.29 -14.70
CA HIS A 182 18.48 -10.91 -13.70
C HIS A 182 17.53 -9.92 -13.05
N ARG A 183 17.64 -8.62 -13.34
CA ARG A 183 16.85 -7.57 -12.66
C ARG A 183 15.36 -7.70 -12.90
N ILE A 184 14.94 -7.95 -14.13
CA ILE A 184 13.51 -8.09 -14.42
C ILE A 184 12.92 -9.31 -13.69
N LYS A 185 13.65 -10.43 -13.67
CA LYS A 185 13.26 -11.63 -12.90
C LYS A 185 13.15 -11.33 -11.42
N TYR A 186 14.12 -10.57 -10.90
CA TYR A 186 14.10 -10.12 -9.51
C TYR A 186 12.89 -9.22 -9.24
N LEU A 187 12.67 -8.15 -10.01
CA LEU A 187 11.56 -7.23 -9.79
C LEU A 187 10.20 -7.91 -9.93
N VAL A 188 10.03 -8.82 -10.89
CA VAL A 188 8.82 -9.63 -11.01
C VAL A 188 8.62 -10.49 -9.76
N SER A 189 9.66 -11.21 -9.32
CA SER A 189 9.59 -12.06 -8.14
C SER A 189 9.45 -11.30 -6.82
N ALA A 190 9.95 -10.06 -6.76
CA ALA A 190 10.02 -9.24 -5.56
C ALA A 190 8.87 -8.25 -5.44
N TYR A 191 8.20 -7.88 -6.52
CA TYR A 191 7.16 -6.83 -6.48
C TYR A 191 5.90 -7.21 -7.22
N LEU A 192 5.99 -7.67 -8.48
CA LEU A 192 4.80 -8.00 -9.25
C LEU A 192 4.07 -9.23 -8.70
N LEU A 193 4.78 -10.34 -8.47
CA LEU A 193 4.18 -11.54 -7.89
C LEU A 193 3.75 -11.31 -6.43
N PRO A 194 4.56 -10.68 -5.56
CA PRO A 194 4.12 -10.33 -4.21
C PRO A 194 2.87 -9.45 -4.15
N TRP A 195 2.75 -8.47 -5.05
CA TRP A 195 1.52 -7.70 -5.20
C TRP A 195 0.35 -8.60 -5.59
N LEU A 196 0.50 -9.48 -6.59
CA LEU A 196 -0.59 -10.36 -7.03
C LEU A 196 -1.08 -11.29 -5.92
N PHE A 197 -0.16 -11.96 -5.22
CA PHE A 197 -0.51 -12.86 -4.13
C PHE A 197 -1.02 -12.10 -2.90
N GLY A 198 -0.39 -10.99 -2.56
CA GLY A 198 -0.85 -10.14 -1.47
C GLY A 198 -2.22 -9.51 -1.74
N PHE A 199 -2.51 -9.14 -2.98
CA PHE A 199 -3.83 -8.71 -3.45
C PHE A 199 -4.86 -9.80 -3.23
N ILE A 200 -4.60 -11.04 -3.66
CA ILE A 200 -5.52 -12.17 -3.45
C ILE A 200 -5.76 -12.40 -1.95
N ILE A 201 -4.69 -12.48 -1.15
CA ILE A 201 -4.76 -12.72 0.30
C ILE A 201 -5.62 -11.64 0.97
N THR A 202 -5.32 -10.37 0.71
CA THR A 202 -6.03 -9.26 1.34
C THR A 202 -7.48 -9.19 0.87
N ASN A 203 -7.78 -9.38 -0.42
CA ASN A 203 -9.18 -9.40 -0.88
C ASN A 203 -9.98 -10.54 -0.24
N ILE A 204 -9.39 -11.73 -0.03
CA ILE A 204 -10.05 -12.81 0.72
C ILE A 204 -10.27 -12.41 2.19
N MET A 205 -9.32 -11.72 2.83
CA MET A 205 -9.48 -11.26 4.20
C MET A 205 -10.61 -10.23 4.36
N PHE A 206 -10.83 -9.39 3.35
CA PHE A 206 -11.82 -8.31 3.35
C PHE A 206 -13.07 -8.61 2.52
N SER A 207 -13.29 -9.86 2.06
CA SER A 207 -14.41 -10.21 1.18
C SER A 207 -15.76 -10.30 1.89
N ASN A 208 -15.76 -10.53 3.21
CA ASN A 208 -17.00 -10.64 3.96
C ASN A 208 -17.52 -9.25 4.27
N CYS A 209 -18.62 -8.88 3.60
CA CYS A 209 -19.30 -7.62 3.82
C CYS A 209 -20.49 -7.84 4.76
N GLU A 210 -20.50 -7.14 5.88
CA GLU A 210 -21.60 -7.10 6.83
C GLU A 210 -22.76 -6.31 6.24
N VAL A 211 -23.96 -6.86 6.43
CA VAL A 211 -25.20 -6.24 5.95
C VAL A 211 -25.40 -4.91 6.67
N GLY A 212 -25.50 -3.82 5.91
CA GLY A 212 -25.77 -2.47 6.44
C GLY A 212 -24.58 -1.50 6.41
N PHE A 213 -23.38 -1.96 6.03
CA PHE A 213 -22.25 -1.08 5.73
C PHE A 213 -22.16 -0.81 4.22
N GLU A 214 -21.73 0.39 3.84
CA GLU A 214 -21.33 0.66 2.46
C GLU A 214 -20.19 -0.31 2.12
N CYS A 215 -20.41 -1.17 1.14
CA CYS A 215 -19.47 -2.23 0.84
C CYS A 215 -18.25 -1.64 0.11
N TYR A 216 -17.25 -1.19 0.86
CA TYR A 216 -16.00 -0.64 0.34
C TYR A 216 -15.14 -1.66 -0.39
N ALA A 217 -15.55 -2.94 -0.43
CA ALA A 217 -14.80 -4.02 -1.08
C ALA A 217 -14.39 -3.66 -2.51
N LEU A 218 -15.32 -3.21 -3.37
CA LEU A 218 -14.97 -2.85 -4.76
C LEU A 218 -14.00 -1.67 -4.81
N HIS A 219 -14.26 -0.60 -4.05
CA HIS A 219 -13.39 0.57 -3.97
C HIS A 219 -11.97 0.19 -3.52
N GLU A 220 -11.86 -0.66 -2.51
CA GLU A 220 -10.60 -1.15 -1.96
C GLU A 220 -9.86 -2.07 -2.94
N THR A 221 -10.57 -2.98 -3.61
CA THR A 221 -10.02 -3.81 -4.69
C THR A 221 -9.43 -2.93 -5.79
N LEU A 222 -10.17 -1.92 -6.22
CA LEU A 222 -9.75 -0.99 -7.26
C LEU A 222 -8.52 -0.18 -6.83
N ILE A 223 -8.49 0.35 -5.60
CA ILE A 223 -7.31 1.04 -5.06
C ILE A 223 -6.09 0.13 -5.06
N GLN A 224 -6.24 -1.15 -4.68
CA GLN A 224 -5.13 -2.09 -4.73
C GLN A 224 -4.65 -2.40 -6.15
N LEU A 225 -5.56 -2.49 -7.11
CA LEU A 225 -5.19 -2.64 -8.53
C LEU A 225 -4.39 -1.44 -9.02
N PHE A 226 -4.66 -0.24 -8.50
CA PHE A 226 -3.96 0.99 -8.86
C PHE A 226 -2.45 0.97 -8.50
N ILE A 227 -2.02 0.09 -7.59
CA ILE A 227 -0.59 -0.16 -7.29
C ILE A 227 0.17 -0.59 -8.56
N LEU A 228 -0.49 -1.19 -9.55
CA LEU A 228 0.15 -1.57 -10.81
C LEU A 228 0.81 -0.37 -11.52
N ILE A 229 0.24 0.83 -11.39
CA ILE A 229 0.83 2.05 -11.95
C ILE A 229 2.17 2.39 -11.26
N LEU A 230 2.36 1.98 -10.00
CA LEU A 230 3.63 2.12 -9.27
C LEU A 230 4.62 1.00 -9.57
N ILE A 231 4.17 -0.21 -9.88
CA ILE A 231 5.05 -1.37 -10.08
C ILE A 231 5.45 -1.55 -11.54
N VAL A 232 4.49 -1.51 -12.48
CA VAL A 232 4.73 -1.90 -13.87
C VAL A 232 5.75 -1.00 -14.58
N PRO A 233 5.68 0.34 -14.52
CA PRO A 233 6.67 1.20 -15.17
C PRO A 233 8.10 0.96 -14.63
N SER A 234 8.24 0.66 -13.33
CA SER A 234 9.53 0.33 -12.70
C SER A 234 10.21 -0.92 -13.30
N LEU A 235 9.44 -1.84 -13.90
CA LEU A 235 9.98 -3.03 -14.56
C LEU A 235 10.71 -2.68 -15.86
N PHE A 236 10.26 -1.64 -16.56
CA PHE A 236 10.81 -1.21 -17.85
C PHE A 236 11.96 -0.21 -17.70
N SER A 237 11.91 0.65 -16.68
CA SER A 237 12.96 1.64 -16.36
C SER A 237 14.25 1.03 -15.80
N GLN A 238 14.28 -0.27 -15.46
CA GLN A 238 15.47 -0.92 -14.90
C GLN A 238 16.72 -0.83 -15.78
N SER A 239 16.53 -0.65 -17.09
CA SER A 239 17.59 -0.47 -18.10
C SER A 239 18.39 0.83 -17.89
N ILE A 240 17.78 1.84 -17.25
CA ILE A 240 18.43 3.13 -16.93
C ILE A 240 19.56 2.94 -15.92
N VAL A 241 19.46 1.94 -15.03
CA VAL A 241 20.47 1.66 -14.00
C VAL A 241 21.65 0.90 -14.63
N ARG A 242 22.74 1.56 -15.04
CA ARG A 242 23.81 0.88 -15.80
C ARG A 242 24.77 0.01 -14.97
N TYR A 243 24.80 0.16 -13.65
CA TYR A 243 25.80 -0.48 -12.78
C TYR A 243 25.22 -1.57 -11.86
N THR A 244 26.07 -2.50 -11.44
CA THR A 244 25.70 -3.51 -10.43
C THR A 244 25.71 -2.85 -9.05
N ILE A 245 24.62 -3.01 -8.31
CA ILE A 245 24.52 -2.51 -6.95
C ILE A 245 25.26 -3.49 -6.04
N LYS A 246 26.34 -3.02 -5.40
CA LYS A 246 27.05 -3.78 -4.37
C LYS A 246 26.24 -3.76 -3.09
N LEU A 247 25.71 -4.91 -2.72
CA LEU A 247 25.01 -5.17 -1.48
C LEU A 247 25.98 -5.85 -0.50
N PRO A 248 25.91 -5.51 0.79
CA PRO A 248 26.70 -6.20 1.80
C PRO A 248 26.11 -7.62 2.01
N ARG A 249 26.97 -8.62 2.30
CA ARG A 249 26.63 -10.06 2.35
C ARG A 249 26.00 -10.46 3.69
N ASP A 250 24.74 -10.89 3.75
CA ASP A 250 24.08 -11.40 4.97
C ASP A 250 23.75 -12.89 4.85
N ASP A 251 23.93 -13.62 5.94
CA ASP A 251 23.50 -15.01 6.07
C ASP A 251 22.22 -15.15 6.95
N SER A 252 21.72 -14.06 7.54
CA SER A 252 20.57 -14.05 8.48
C SER A 252 19.18 -14.03 7.84
N VAL A 253 19.07 -14.19 6.51
CA VAL A 253 17.82 -14.02 5.75
C VAL A 253 16.69 -14.95 6.23
N ILE A 254 17.02 -16.16 6.68
CA ILE A 254 16.05 -17.14 7.18
C ILE A 254 15.38 -16.65 8.47
N ARG A 255 16.12 -15.99 9.39
CA ARG A 255 15.55 -15.47 10.64
C ARG A 255 14.51 -14.40 10.37
N TRP A 256 14.76 -13.54 9.41
CA TRP A 256 13.83 -12.48 9.00
C TRP A 256 12.58 -13.02 8.31
N MET A 257 12.71 -14.10 7.53
CA MET A 257 11.55 -14.76 6.92
C MET A 257 10.62 -15.35 7.99
N VAL A 258 11.19 -16.08 8.96
CA VAL A 258 10.41 -16.65 10.09
C VAL A 258 9.73 -15.54 10.89
N PHE A 259 10.46 -14.46 11.20
CA PHE A 259 9.90 -13.32 11.93
C PHE A 259 8.77 -12.63 11.15
N GLY A 260 8.96 -12.36 9.86
CA GLY A 260 7.95 -11.70 9.02
C GLY A 260 6.67 -12.54 8.88
N VAL A 261 6.80 -13.85 8.65
CA VAL A 261 5.65 -14.76 8.58
C VAL A 261 4.95 -14.88 9.93
N GLY A 262 5.71 -15.00 11.03
CA GLY A 262 5.14 -15.06 12.38
C GLY A 262 4.35 -13.80 12.74
N LEU A 263 4.89 -12.62 12.41
CA LEU A 263 4.21 -11.34 12.63
C LEU A 263 2.94 -11.22 11.77
N MET A 264 2.97 -11.69 10.52
CA MET A 264 1.80 -11.73 9.64
C MET A 264 0.68 -12.61 10.24
N ILE A 265 1.00 -13.82 10.70
CA ILE A 265 0.02 -14.73 11.31
C ILE A 265 -0.58 -14.13 12.58
N LEU A 266 0.28 -13.61 13.47
CA LEU A 266 -0.18 -12.94 14.70
C LEU A 266 -1.13 -11.79 14.37
N PHE A 267 -0.77 -10.98 13.38
CA PHE A 267 -1.59 -9.84 12.98
C PHE A 267 -2.93 -10.29 12.37
N ILE A 268 -2.95 -11.33 11.54
CA ILE A 268 -4.19 -11.91 10.99
C ILE A 268 -5.11 -12.38 12.12
N ILE A 269 -4.56 -13.07 13.12
CA ILE A 269 -5.33 -13.55 14.27
C ILE A 269 -5.93 -12.36 15.03
N LEU A 270 -5.12 -11.37 15.41
CA LEU A 270 -5.61 -10.18 16.12
C LEU A 270 -6.66 -9.41 15.31
N PHE A 271 -6.48 -9.32 13.99
CA PHE A 271 -7.41 -8.65 13.09
C PHE A 271 -8.73 -9.42 12.95
N SER A 272 -8.67 -10.76 12.86
CA SER A 272 -9.86 -11.62 12.83
C SER A 272 -10.71 -11.55 14.11
N LEU A 273 -10.07 -11.36 15.26
CA LEU A 273 -10.76 -11.16 16.53
C LEU A 273 -11.42 -9.76 16.60
N GLY A 274 -10.83 -8.76 15.95
CA GLY A 274 -11.41 -7.41 15.84
C GLY A 274 -12.57 -7.31 14.86
N LEU A 275 -12.60 -8.13 13.80
CA LEU A 275 -13.62 -8.12 12.75
C LEU A 275 -15.05 -8.38 13.25
N HIS A 276 -15.21 -9.02 14.41
CA HIS A 276 -16.53 -9.33 14.97
C HIS A 276 -17.13 -8.22 15.85
N ASN A 277 -16.40 -7.13 16.09
CA ASN A 277 -16.83 -6.07 16.99
C ASN A 277 -17.15 -4.79 16.21
N THR A 278 -18.44 -4.45 16.13
CA THR A 278 -18.88 -3.11 15.70
C THR A 278 -18.79 -2.15 16.87
N PHE A 279 -18.19 -0.98 16.67
CA PHE A 279 -18.12 0.07 17.68
C PHE A 279 -19.05 1.22 17.29
N THR A 280 -19.98 1.56 18.18
CA THR A 280 -20.82 2.76 18.04
C THR A 280 -20.17 3.88 18.83
N LEU A 281 -19.92 5.01 18.18
CA LEU A 281 -19.43 6.24 18.82
C LEU A 281 -20.53 7.30 18.74
N ASN A 282 -20.76 7.98 19.85
CA ASN A 282 -21.79 9.01 20.02
C ASN A 282 -21.18 10.41 19.92
#